data_AF-W6KVS9-F1
#
_entry.id   AF-W6KVS9-F1
#
_cell.length_a   1.000
_cell.length_b   1.000
_cell.length_c   1.000
_cell.angle_alpha   90.00
_cell.angle_beta   90.00
_cell.angle_gamma   90.00
#
_symmetry.space_group_name_H-M   'P 1'
#
loop_
_entity.id
_entity.type
_entity.pdbx_description
1 polymer ?
#
loop_
_entity_poly.entity_id
_entity_poly.type
_entity_poly.pdbx_seq_one_letter_code
_entity_poly.pdbx_strand_id
1 'polypeptide(L)'
;MSKPLWLMMGTAFKIARPTDSAPEASTVHTGRTFFLTAKHTFIPWCCSEAASSLKIPEEYRKSRYVIGRLYAPLNDTHQRANASCFAEISLISSHPTLDVALLATKTFHDQSIEQTIAQTLPLSLCTDKEMPAQGAQCVINGFRGEGKLGELDTFDAGLLQKLSPKERETLLKELESVEGKQVAASTFVEVLDPLGMGHGIGDYNQCFHGMSGSPLLTLVGNKPLCCGVLYGKHPDYPENIGFIPSNAILPWIHNAIR
;
A
#
# COMPACT_ATOMS: atom_id res chain seq x y z
N MET A 1 -15.59 -26.65 -4.52
CA MET A 1 -14.48 -26.05 -3.73
C MET A 1 -14.80 -24.56 -3.56
N SER A 2 -14.76 -24.01 -2.35
CA SER A 2 -15.00 -22.57 -2.12
C SER A 2 -13.84 -21.73 -2.65
N LYS A 3 -14.13 -20.54 -3.20
CA LYS A 3 -13.10 -19.60 -3.66
C LYS A 3 -12.33 -19.01 -2.47
N PRO A 4 -11.06 -18.63 -2.63
CA PRO A 4 -10.31 -17.95 -1.56
C PRO A 4 -10.94 -16.59 -1.27
N LEU A 5 -11.03 -16.22 0.02
CA LEU A 5 -11.45 -14.88 0.43
C LEU A 5 -10.24 -13.94 0.40
N TRP A 6 -10.40 -12.84 -0.33
CA TRP A 6 -9.41 -11.78 -0.36
C TRP A 6 -9.64 -10.81 0.78
N LEU A 7 -8.91 -11.03 1.86
CA LEU A 7 -9.11 -10.27 3.10
C LEU A 7 -8.19 -9.06 3.20
N MET A 8 -7.28 -8.85 2.23
CA MET A 8 -6.51 -7.62 2.12
C MET A 8 -6.29 -7.20 0.70
N MET A 9 -6.37 -5.89 0.54
CA MET A 9 -5.81 -5.15 -0.57
C MET A 9 -4.74 -4.21 -0.01
N GLY A 10 -3.80 -3.82 -0.83
CA GLY A 10 -2.76 -2.87 -0.47
C GLY A 10 -2.44 -1.97 -1.65
N THR A 11 -1.78 -0.86 -1.35
CA THR A 11 -1.19 0.03 -2.34
C THR A 11 0.31 -0.22 -2.39
N ALA A 12 0.87 -0.16 -3.60
CA ALA A 12 2.30 -0.13 -3.81
C ALA A 12 2.65 1.00 -4.78
N PHE A 13 3.80 1.63 -4.59
CA PHE A 13 4.22 2.74 -5.43
C PHE A 13 5.67 2.58 -5.88
N LYS A 14 5.95 3.05 -7.09
CA LYS A 14 7.27 2.98 -7.73
C LYS A 14 8.21 3.98 -7.05
N ILE A 15 9.41 3.53 -6.69
CA ILE A 15 10.44 4.39 -6.10
C ILE A 15 11.57 4.69 -7.07
N ALA A 16 12.18 5.86 -6.91
CA ALA A 16 13.39 6.22 -7.64
C ALA A 16 14.56 5.42 -7.08
N ARG A 17 15.49 4.98 -7.94
CA ARG A 17 16.70 4.38 -7.40
C ARG A 17 17.51 5.46 -6.71
N PRO A 18 18.13 5.16 -5.57
CA PRO A 18 18.85 6.20 -4.84
C PRO A 18 20.06 6.79 -5.59
N THR A 19 20.51 6.15 -6.67
CA THR A 19 21.59 6.63 -7.56
C THR A 19 21.11 7.52 -8.70
N ASP A 20 19.79 7.64 -8.94
CA ASP A 20 19.22 8.38 -10.08
C ASP A 20 19.13 9.90 -9.82
N SER A 21 19.81 10.40 -8.77
CA SER A 21 19.89 11.82 -8.42
C SER A 21 20.91 12.60 -9.26
N ALA A 22 21.55 11.98 -10.26
CA ALA A 22 22.36 12.65 -11.27
C ALA A 22 21.61 12.76 -12.60
N PRO A 23 21.50 13.96 -13.21
CA PRO A 23 20.88 14.11 -14.52
C PRO A 23 21.93 13.85 -15.60
N GLU A 24 22.25 12.59 -15.89
CA GLU A 24 23.05 12.27 -17.07
C GLU A 24 22.40 11.18 -17.94
N ALA A 25 22.55 11.43 -19.23
CA ALA A 25 21.87 10.84 -20.35
C ALA A 25 21.81 9.31 -20.36
N SER A 26 20.60 8.80 -20.64
CA SER A 26 20.32 7.64 -21.49
C SER A 26 21.37 6.52 -21.50
N THR A 27 21.32 5.65 -20.48
CA THR A 27 21.67 4.24 -20.66
C THR A 27 20.49 3.42 -20.22
N VAL A 28 19.92 2.65 -21.16
CA VAL A 28 18.89 1.64 -20.92
C VAL A 28 19.51 0.57 -20.04
N HIS A 29 19.53 0.80 -18.73
CA HIS A 29 19.69 -0.28 -17.78
C HIS A 29 18.39 -1.07 -17.81
N THR A 30 18.48 -2.36 -18.11
CA THR A 30 17.44 -3.39 -17.95
C THR A 30 17.14 -3.58 -16.46
N GLY A 31 16.73 -2.49 -15.82
CA GLY A 31 16.69 -2.32 -14.39
C GLY A 31 15.35 -2.76 -13.88
N ARG A 32 15.35 -3.75 -12.98
CA ARG A 32 14.17 -4.10 -12.18
C ARG A 32 13.53 -2.82 -11.62
N THR A 33 12.21 -2.70 -11.81
CA THR A 33 11.41 -1.63 -11.21
C THR A 33 11.10 -2.01 -9.78
N PHE A 34 11.41 -1.12 -8.84
CA PHE A 34 11.21 -1.34 -7.42
C PHE A 34 9.99 -0.60 -6.90
N PHE A 35 9.30 -1.21 -5.94
CA PHE A 35 8.12 -0.66 -5.30
C PHE A 35 8.21 -0.80 -3.79
N LEU A 36 7.61 0.15 -3.08
CA LEU A 36 7.35 0.03 -1.65
C LEU A 36 5.88 -0.27 -1.40
N THR A 37 5.62 -1.03 -0.34
CA THR A 37 4.29 -1.26 0.22
C THR A 37 4.41 -1.53 1.72
N ALA A 38 3.27 -1.61 2.42
CA ALA A 38 3.23 -2.03 3.81
C ALA A 38 3.47 -3.54 3.90
N LYS A 39 4.28 -3.99 4.86
CA LYS A 39 4.66 -5.41 4.97
C LYS A 39 3.44 -6.30 5.20
N HIS A 40 2.51 -5.87 6.04
CA HIS A 40 1.31 -6.63 6.34
C HIS A 40 0.43 -6.88 5.11
N THR A 41 0.46 -6.05 4.06
CA THR A 41 -0.38 -6.29 2.86
C THR A 41 0.18 -7.40 1.98
N PHE A 42 1.48 -7.66 2.07
CA PHE A 42 2.21 -8.53 1.14
C PHE A 42 2.74 -9.82 1.78
N ILE A 43 3.15 -9.81 3.04
CA ILE A 43 3.80 -10.99 3.64
C ILE A 43 2.77 -12.03 4.08
N PRO A 44 2.92 -13.31 3.66
CA PRO A 44 2.09 -14.39 4.17
C PRO A 44 2.20 -14.49 5.69
N TRP A 45 1.06 -14.57 6.38
CA TRP A 45 1.00 -14.59 7.84
C TRP A 45 1.67 -15.80 8.50
N CYS A 46 1.93 -16.87 7.74
CA CYS A 46 2.72 -18.00 8.24
C CYS A 46 4.17 -17.58 8.55
N CYS A 47 4.61 -16.43 8.03
CA CYS A 47 5.87 -15.79 8.38
C CYS A 47 5.71 -14.76 9.53
N SER A 48 4.52 -14.61 10.09
CA SER A 48 4.26 -13.82 11.30
C SER A 48 4.22 -14.76 12.50
N GLU A 49 4.94 -14.43 13.56
CA GLU A 49 4.96 -15.20 14.81
C GLU A 49 3.59 -15.25 15.51
N ALA A 50 2.62 -14.44 15.07
CA ALA A 50 1.33 -14.26 15.71
C ALA A 50 0.14 -14.69 14.81
N ALA A 51 0.19 -15.89 14.22
CA ALA A 51 -0.98 -16.43 13.50
C ALA A 51 -2.27 -16.50 14.36
N SER A 52 -2.12 -16.56 15.69
CA SER A 52 -3.19 -16.52 16.68
C SER A 52 -3.77 -15.12 16.96
N SER A 53 -3.03 -14.04 16.64
CA SER A 53 -3.54 -12.67 16.75
C SER A 53 -4.36 -12.24 15.52
N LEU A 54 -4.46 -13.13 14.53
CA LEU A 54 -5.23 -12.90 13.32
C LEU A 54 -6.72 -12.89 13.62
N LYS A 55 -7.35 -11.79 13.27
CA LYS A 55 -8.74 -11.48 13.56
C LYS A 55 -9.75 -12.10 12.57
N ILE A 56 -9.32 -13.04 11.72
CA ILE A 56 -10.16 -13.78 10.75
C ILE A 56 -10.44 -15.17 11.33
N PRO A 57 -11.66 -15.73 11.29
CA PRO A 57 -11.92 -17.10 11.77
C PRO A 57 -11.15 -18.16 10.97
N GLU A 58 -10.70 -19.21 11.64
CA GLU A 58 -9.78 -20.22 11.09
C GLU A 58 -10.31 -20.89 9.81
N GLU A 59 -11.62 -21.12 9.73
CA GLU A 59 -12.28 -21.72 8.58
C GLU A 59 -12.16 -20.89 7.28
N TYR A 60 -11.87 -19.59 7.41
CA TYR A 60 -11.66 -18.65 6.31
C TYR A 60 -10.17 -18.38 6.03
N ARG A 61 -9.25 -18.89 6.86
CA ARG A 61 -7.78 -18.70 6.74
C ARG A 61 -7.13 -19.66 5.73
N LYS A 62 -7.80 -20.06 4.65
CA LYS A 62 -7.20 -20.99 3.69
C LYS A 62 -5.98 -20.37 3.00
N SER A 63 -4.91 -21.17 2.97
CA SER A 63 -3.61 -21.00 2.34
C SER A 63 -3.53 -19.81 1.41
N ARG A 64 -3.07 -18.66 1.94
CA ARG A 64 -2.79 -17.50 1.12
C ARG A 64 -1.66 -17.85 0.16
N TYR A 65 -2.02 -18.14 -1.08
CA TYR A 65 -1.17 -17.79 -2.20
C TYR A 65 -1.14 -16.27 -2.22
N VAL A 66 -0.06 -15.68 -1.72
CA VAL A 66 0.25 -14.28 -2.05
C VAL A 66 0.51 -14.28 -3.54
N ILE A 67 -0.54 -14.09 -4.33
CA ILE A 67 -0.35 -13.67 -5.71
C ILE A 67 -0.05 -12.19 -5.59
N GLY A 68 1.24 -11.88 -5.53
CA GLY A 68 1.71 -10.52 -5.66
C GLY A 68 1.37 -10.04 -7.07
N ARG A 69 0.20 -9.42 -7.23
CA ARG A 69 -0.24 -8.80 -8.48
C ARG A 69 -0.28 -7.30 -8.29
N LEU A 70 0.34 -6.59 -9.22
CA LEU A 70 0.15 -5.16 -9.37
C LEU A 70 -0.80 -4.93 -10.55
N TYR A 71 -1.91 -4.24 -10.32
CA TYR A 71 -2.92 -3.96 -11.33
C TYR A 71 -2.75 -2.57 -11.92
N ALA A 72 -3.03 -2.42 -13.21
CA ALA A 72 -3.07 -1.10 -13.83
C ALA A 72 -4.36 -0.38 -13.41
N PRO A 73 -4.33 0.92 -13.08
CA PRO A 73 -5.55 1.70 -13.02
C PRO A 73 -6.15 1.82 -14.43
N LEU A 74 -7.46 1.67 -14.52
CA LEU A 74 -8.25 2.03 -15.69
C LEU A 74 -8.20 3.55 -15.87
N ASN A 75 -8.22 3.99 -17.12
CA ASN A 75 -8.36 5.41 -17.43
C ASN A 75 -9.85 5.84 -17.36
N ASP A 76 -10.47 5.59 -16.21
CA ASP A 76 -11.82 6.05 -15.88
C ASP A 76 -11.78 7.08 -14.74
N THR A 77 -12.91 7.70 -14.45
CA THR A 77 -13.01 8.77 -13.44
C THR A 77 -12.63 8.34 -12.03
N HIS A 78 -12.65 7.03 -11.74
CA HIS A 78 -12.38 6.47 -10.41
C HIS A 78 -11.04 5.72 -10.35
N GLN A 79 -10.31 5.69 -11.47
CA GLN A 79 -9.10 4.91 -11.67
C GLN A 79 -9.23 3.48 -11.16
N ARG A 80 -10.31 2.78 -11.52
CA ARG A 80 -10.53 1.42 -11.02
C ARG A 80 -9.42 0.46 -11.44
N ALA A 81 -9.05 -0.51 -10.61
CA ALA A 81 -8.07 -1.51 -11.05
C ALA A 81 -8.61 -2.38 -12.21
N ASN A 82 -7.77 -2.65 -13.20
CA ASN A 82 -8.08 -3.59 -14.26
C ASN A 82 -7.65 -5.01 -13.85
N ALA A 83 -8.58 -5.84 -13.37
CA ALA A 83 -8.30 -7.21 -12.91
C ALA A 83 -7.65 -8.11 -13.98
N SER A 84 -7.89 -7.85 -15.27
CA SER A 84 -7.31 -8.62 -16.38
C SER A 84 -5.88 -8.20 -16.74
N CYS A 85 -5.43 -7.05 -16.27
CA CYS A 85 -4.15 -6.45 -16.63
C CYS A 85 -3.28 -6.30 -15.38
N PHE A 86 -2.38 -7.26 -15.18
CA PHE A 86 -1.55 -7.32 -13.99
C PHE A 86 -0.10 -7.74 -14.28
N ALA A 87 0.80 -7.30 -13.39
CA ALA A 87 2.17 -7.78 -13.32
C ALA A 87 2.35 -8.65 -12.07
N GLU A 88 3.09 -9.76 -12.19
CA GLU A 88 3.57 -10.47 -11.01
C GLU A 88 4.70 -9.69 -10.36
N ILE A 89 4.65 -9.59 -9.03
CA ILE A 89 5.66 -8.97 -8.20
C ILE A 89 6.22 -9.97 -7.18
N SER A 90 7.46 -9.75 -6.80
CA SER A 90 8.22 -10.57 -5.85
C SER A 90 8.71 -9.73 -4.69
N LEU A 91 8.75 -10.32 -3.49
CA LEU A 91 9.41 -9.71 -2.33
C LEU A 91 10.91 -9.72 -2.57
N ILE A 92 11.52 -8.54 -2.56
CA ILE A 92 12.97 -8.38 -2.59
C ILE A 92 13.54 -8.36 -1.17
N SER A 93 12.91 -7.57 -0.30
CA SER A 93 13.33 -7.46 1.09
C SER A 93 12.16 -7.05 1.98
N SER A 94 12.14 -7.55 3.21
CA SER A 94 11.27 -7.06 4.26
C SER A 94 12.10 -6.32 5.29
N HIS A 95 11.64 -5.15 5.73
CA HIS A 95 12.34 -4.45 6.79
C HIS A 95 12.24 -5.27 8.10
N PRO A 96 13.31 -5.40 8.91
CA PRO A 96 13.30 -6.28 10.09
C PRO A 96 12.27 -5.87 11.14
N THR A 97 12.14 -4.57 11.44
CA THR A 97 11.28 -4.06 12.51
C THR A 97 10.05 -3.29 12.02
N LEU A 98 10.25 -2.39 11.05
CA LEU A 98 9.19 -1.54 10.48
C LEU A 98 8.29 -2.30 9.52
N ASP A 99 7.02 -1.89 9.42
CA ASP A 99 5.98 -2.48 8.56
C ASP A 99 6.09 -2.05 7.08
N VAL A 100 7.26 -2.24 6.47
CA VAL A 100 7.50 -1.92 5.05
C VAL A 100 8.17 -3.10 4.32
N ALA A 101 7.82 -3.27 3.05
CA ALA A 101 8.38 -4.27 2.16
C ALA A 101 8.81 -3.64 0.83
N LEU A 102 9.93 -4.14 0.31
CA LEU A 102 10.48 -3.78 -1.00
C LEU A 102 10.14 -4.89 -1.98
N LEU A 103 9.54 -4.52 -3.11
CA LEU A 103 9.06 -5.41 -4.14
C LEU A 103 9.71 -5.11 -5.48
N ALA A 104 9.72 -6.10 -6.38
CA ALA A 104 10.06 -5.88 -7.78
C ALA A 104 9.15 -6.67 -8.72
N THR A 105 8.95 -6.14 -9.92
CA THR A 105 8.27 -6.85 -11.03
C THR A 105 9.06 -8.09 -11.44
N LYS A 106 8.33 -9.18 -11.68
CA LYS A 106 8.85 -10.49 -12.11
C LYS A 106 8.45 -10.78 -13.55
N THR A 107 7.16 -10.72 -13.85
CA THR A 107 6.58 -10.96 -15.18
C THR A 107 5.41 -10.01 -15.42
N PHE A 108 5.22 -9.63 -16.69
CA PHE A 108 4.06 -8.87 -17.13
C PHE A 108 3.14 -9.83 -17.88
N HIS A 109 1.87 -9.88 -17.49
CA HIS A 109 0.86 -10.69 -18.19
C HIS A 109 0.14 -9.90 -19.29
N ASP A 110 0.35 -8.58 -19.34
CA ASP A 110 -0.23 -7.67 -20.31
C ASP A 110 0.75 -6.53 -20.63
N GLN A 111 0.82 -6.10 -21.88
CA GLN A 111 1.73 -5.03 -22.31
C GLN A 111 1.31 -3.65 -21.76
N SER A 112 0.00 -3.44 -21.53
CA SER A 112 -0.50 -2.18 -21.01
C SER A 112 -0.05 -1.91 -19.58
N ILE A 113 0.01 -2.92 -18.69
CA ILE A 113 0.59 -2.74 -17.34
C ILE A 113 2.09 -2.44 -17.40
N GLU A 114 2.82 -3.09 -18.31
CA GLU A 114 4.25 -2.80 -18.52
C GLU A 114 4.45 -1.34 -18.92
N GLN A 115 3.67 -0.86 -19.89
CA GLN A 115 3.69 0.54 -20.33
C GLN A 115 3.30 1.50 -19.21
N THR A 116 2.23 1.21 -18.46
CA THR A 116 1.79 2.03 -17.32
C THR A 116 2.89 2.12 -16.26
N ILE A 117 3.52 1.00 -15.89
CA ILE A 117 4.63 1.00 -14.92
C ILE A 117 5.85 1.74 -15.44
N ALA A 118 6.16 1.60 -16.73
CA ALA A 118 7.27 2.32 -17.37
C ALA A 118 7.04 3.83 -17.35
N GLN A 119 5.84 4.28 -17.70
CA GLN A 119 5.44 5.69 -17.76
C GLN A 119 5.20 6.33 -16.39
N THR A 120 4.86 5.53 -15.37
CA THR A 120 4.69 6.02 -14.00
C THR A 120 6.01 6.60 -13.49
N LEU A 121 5.99 7.87 -13.10
CA LEU A 121 7.15 8.53 -12.53
C LEU A 121 7.48 7.92 -11.16
N PRO A 122 8.74 7.53 -10.94
CA PRO A 122 9.16 7.06 -9.63
C PRO A 122 9.14 8.19 -8.60
N LEU A 123 8.73 7.88 -7.37
CA LEU A 123 8.80 8.81 -6.26
C LEU A 123 10.19 8.78 -5.61
N SER A 124 10.79 9.96 -5.43
CA SER A 124 11.96 10.13 -4.57
C SER A 124 11.52 10.15 -3.11
N LEU A 125 12.30 9.50 -2.24
CA LEU A 125 12.07 9.47 -0.80
C LEU A 125 12.71 10.69 -0.13
N CYS A 126 12.06 11.28 0.87
CA CYS A 126 12.66 12.38 1.62
C CYS A 126 13.87 11.92 2.43
N THR A 127 14.93 12.72 2.39
CA THR A 127 16.02 12.70 3.36
C THR A 127 15.64 13.48 4.62
N ASP A 128 16.47 13.44 5.67
CA ASP A 128 16.23 14.20 6.92
C ASP A 128 15.96 15.69 6.69
N LYS A 129 16.57 16.29 5.66
CA LYS A 129 16.41 17.72 5.33
C LYS A 129 15.07 18.04 4.67
N GLU A 130 14.43 17.04 4.08
CA GLU A 130 13.20 17.17 3.28
C GLU A 130 11.98 16.62 4.04
N MET A 131 12.20 16.06 5.23
CA MET A 131 11.11 15.57 6.07
C MET A 131 10.20 16.73 6.50
N PRO A 132 8.87 16.58 6.40
CA PRO A 132 7.92 17.57 6.86
C PRO A 132 8.02 17.75 8.38
N ALA A 133 7.96 18.99 8.85
CA ALA A 133 7.87 19.31 10.26
C ALA A 133 6.45 19.02 10.81
N GLN A 134 6.31 19.01 12.13
CA GLN A 134 5.00 19.01 12.78
C GLN A 134 4.14 20.20 12.28
N GLY A 135 2.85 19.94 12.03
CA GLY A 135 1.89 20.88 11.45
C GLY A 135 1.95 20.99 9.92
N ALA A 136 2.89 20.30 9.25
CA ALA A 136 2.94 20.29 7.80
C ALA A 136 1.79 19.47 7.21
N GLN A 137 1.20 19.97 6.13
CA GLN A 137 0.16 19.27 5.38
C GLN A 137 0.78 18.39 4.30
N CYS A 138 0.32 17.15 4.25
CA CYS A 138 0.73 16.11 3.32
C CYS A 138 -0.50 15.44 2.71
N VAL A 139 -0.29 14.64 1.67
CA VAL A 139 -1.36 13.88 1.01
C VAL A 139 -0.99 12.42 0.92
N ILE A 140 -1.89 11.54 1.33
CA ILE A 140 -1.78 10.10 1.07
C ILE A 140 -2.56 9.82 -0.20
N ASN A 141 -1.92 9.18 -1.19
CA ASN A 141 -2.55 8.75 -2.43
C ASN A 141 -2.44 7.24 -2.60
N GLY A 142 -3.56 6.56 -2.81
CA GLY A 142 -3.54 5.12 -3.06
C GLY A 142 -4.86 4.57 -3.51
N PHE A 143 -5.10 3.30 -3.20
CA PHE A 143 -6.31 2.59 -3.58
C PHE A 143 -7.04 2.05 -2.36
N ARG A 144 -8.38 2.07 -2.39
CA ARG A 144 -9.24 1.43 -1.37
C ARG A 144 -10.20 0.47 -2.03
N GLY A 145 -10.85 -0.36 -1.22
CA GLY A 145 -12.01 -1.15 -1.66
C GLY A 145 -13.19 -0.26 -2.03
N GLU A 146 -13.90 -0.61 -3.09
CA GLU A 146 -15.16 0.03 -3.45
C GLU A 146 -16.23 -0.24 -2.37
N GLY A 147 -16.94 0.81 -1.95
CA GLY A 147 -17.98 0.72 -0.93
C GLY A 147 -17.51 0.04 0.36
N LYS A 148 -18.25 -0.98 0.81
CA LYS A 148 -18.00 -1.72 2.05
C LYS A 148 -16.63 -2.40 2.08
N LEU A 149 -16.04 -2.76 0.94
CA LEU A 149 -14.71 -3.36 0.91
C LEU A 149 -13.60 -2.41 1.42
N GLY A 150 -13.80 -1.09 1.30
CA GLY A 150 -12.87 -0.09 1.82
C GLY A 150 -13.25 0.44 3.20
N GLU A 151 -14.53 0.41 3.55
CA GLU A 151 -15.05 0.91 4.84
C GLU A 151 -14.92 -0.11 5.97
N LEU A 152 -15.01 -1.40 5.63
CA LEU A 152 -14.99 -2.44 6.63
C LEU A 152 -13.58 -2.89 6.91
N ASP A 153 -13.23 -2.90 8.20
CA ASP A 153 -12.05 -3.60 8.66
C ASP A 153 -12.29 -5.09 8.51
N THR A 154 -11.81 -5.66 7.40
CA THR A 154 -11.79 -7.11 7.19
C THR A 154 -10.95 -7.84 8.24
N PHE A 155 -10.24 -7.08 9.10
CA PHE A 155 -9.63 -7.53 10.33
C PHE A 155 -10.45 -7.29 11.59
N ASP A 156 -11.66 -6.75 11.62
CA ASP A 156 -12.43 -6.77 12.88
C ASP A 156 -13.02 -8.17 13.10
N ALA A 157 -12.52 -8.91 14.10
CA ALA A 157 -13.01 -10.24 14.47
C ALA A 157 -14.50 -10.25 14.85
N GLY A 158 -15.00 -9.12 15.33
CA GLY A 158 -16.40 -8.89 15.61
C GLY A 158 -17.21 -8.43 14.39
N LEU A 159 -16.58 -8.05 13.27
CA LEU A 159 -17.28 -7.50 12.11
C LEU A 159 -18.36 -8.45 11.62
N LEU A 160 -17.98 -9.70 11.31
CA LEU A 160 -18.92 -10.69 10.80
C LEU A 160 -20.02 -11.04 11.82
N GLN A 161 -19.75 -10.86 13.12
CA GLN A 161 -20.70 -11.10 14.20
C GLN A 161 -21.68 -9.93 14.40
N LYS A 162 -21.25 -8.71 14.07
CA LYS A 162 -22.06 -7.48 14.12
C LYS A 162 -23.00 -7.34 12.92
N LEU A 163 -22.70 -8.01 11.80
CA LEU A 163 -23.51 -7.99 10.59
C LEU A 163 -24.70 -8.94 10.69
N SER A 164 -25.84 -8.55 10.11
CA SER A 164 -26.96 -9.48 9.95
C SER A 164 -26.56 -10.68 9.06
N PRO A 165 -27.22 -11.85 9.17
CA PRO A 165 -26.87 -13.02 8.36
C PRO A 165 -26.79 -12.75 6.86
N LYS A 166 -27.73 -11.93 6.33
CA LYS A 166 -27.80 -11.54 4.92
C LYS A 166 -26.64 -10.63 4.50
N GLU A 167 -26.28 -9.66 5.34
CA GLU A 167 -25.15 -8.76 5.07
C GLU A 167 -23.82 -9.48 5.13
N ARG A 168 -23.67 -10.40 6.10
CA ARG A 168 -22.51 -11.25 6.23
C ARG A 168 -22.31 -12.12 4.98
N GLU A 169 -23.37 -12.78 4.50
CA GLU A 169 -23.30 -13.58 3.27
C GLU A 169 -22.94 -12.73 2.05
N THR A 170 -23.51 -11.53 1.95
CA THR A 170 -23.20 -10.59 0.86
C THR A 170 -21.73 -10.17 0.89
N LEU A 171 -21.21 -9.78 2.06
CA LEU A 171 -19.81 -9.40 2.24
C LEU A 171 -18.85 -10.54 1.92
N LEU A 172 -19.13 -11.75 2.42
CA LEU A 172 -18.30 -12.93 2.13
C LEU A 172 -18.26 -13.19 0.61
N LYS A 173 -19.39 -13.07 -0.08
CA LYS A 173 -19.45 -13.20 -1.54
C LYS A 173 -18.67 -12.09 -2.27
N GLU A 174 -18.66 -10.87 -1.75
CA GLU A 174 -17.84 -9.79 -2.31
C GLU A 174 -16.34 -10.05 -2.14
N LEU A 175 -15.93 -10.58 -0.98
CA LEU A 175 -14.56 -10.95 -0.65
C LEU A 175 -14.02 -12.12 -1.51
N GLU A 176 -14.89 -12.96 -2.08
CA GLU A 176 -14.48 -14.00 -3.04
C GLU A 176 -14.01 -13.44 -4.39
N SER A 177 -14.28 -12.16 -4.71
CA SER A 177 -13.97 -11.55 -6.01
C SER A 177 -13.70 -10.06 -5.86
N VAL A 178 -12.59 -9.72 -5.20
CA VAL A 178 -12.18 -8.32 -4.97
C VAL A 178 -11.33 -7.74 -6.10
N GLU A 179 -10.70 -8.56 -6.93
CA GLU A 179 -9.88 -8.07 -8.05
C GLU A 179 -10.75 -7.16 -8.95
N GLY A 180 -10.27 -5.95 -9.23
CA GLY A 180 -10.99 -4.93 -10.00
C GLY A 180 -11.98 -4.09 -9.21
N LYS A 181 -12.19 -4.36 -7.91
CA LYS A 181 -13.01 -3.56 -6.99
C LYS A 181 -12.18 -2.61 -6.14
N GLN A 182 -11.06 -2.14 -6.70
CA GLN A 182 -10.20 -1.12 -6.12
C GLN A 182 -10.52 0.22 -6.80
N VAL A 183 -10.64 1.29 -6.03
CA VAL A 183 -10.79 2.67 -6.54
C VAL A 183 -9.70 3.56 -5.95
N ALA A 184 -9.25 4.56 -6.69
CA ALA A 184 -8.31 5.53 -6.17
C ALA A 184 -8.93 6.33 -5.01
N ALA A 185 -8.11 6.64 -4.01
CA ALA A 185 -8.49 7.46 -2.87
C ALA A 185 -7.31 8.35 -2.44
N SER A 186 -7.68 9.52 -1.95
CA SER A 186 -6.74 10.50 -1.41
C SER A 186 -7.20 10.94 -0.03
N THR A 187 -6.24 11.15 0.87
CA THR A 187 -6.47 11.65 2.22
C THR A 187 -5.49 12.78 2.51
N PHE A 188 -6.00 13.94 2.89
CA PHE A 188 -5.18 15.05 3.37
C PHE A 188 -4.85 14.84 4.84
N VAL A 189 -3.57 14.99 5.19
CA VAL A 189 -3.04 14.66 6.52
C VAL A 189 -2.19 15.81 7.03
N GLU A 190 -2.37 16.18 8.29
CA GLU A 190 -1.44 17.03 9.02
C GLU A 190 -0.48 16.16 9.83
N VAL A 191 0.82 16.45 9.74
CA VAL A 191 1.85 15.73 10.51
C VAL A 191 1.76 16.15 11.98
N LEU A 192 1.46 15.20 12.87
CA LEU A 192 1.47 15.43 14.32
C LEU A 192 2.84 15.15 14.91
N ASP A 193 3.49 14.09 14.44
CA ASP A 193 4.87 13.73 14.80
C ASP A 193 5.61 13.24 13.53
N PRO A 194 6.73 13.88 13.15
CA PRO A 194 7.53 13.44 11.99
C PRO A 194 8.08 12.01 12.13
N LEU A 195 8.05 11.42 13.33
CA LEU A 195 8.45 10.03 13.57
C LEU A 195 7.40 9.00 13.14
N GLY A 196 6.25 9.42 12.62
CA GLY A 196 5.31 8.51 11.97
C GLY A 196 3.84 8.69 12.33
N MET A 197 3.44 9.86 12.84
CA MET A 197 2.06 10.11 13.24
C MET A 197 1.48 11.32 12.52
N GLY A 198 0.27 11.17 12.00
CA GLY A 198 -0.50 12.24 11.38
C GLY A 198 -1.97 12.15 11.74
N HIS A 199 -2.71 13.19 11.39
CA HIS A 199 -4.15 13.26 11.56
C HIS A 199 -4.83 13.71 10.27
N GLY A 200 -6.02 13.16 10.00
CA GLY A 200 -6.83 13.55 8.86
C GLY A 200 -7.30 15.00 8.94
N ILE A 201 -7.14 15.78 7.86
CA ILE A 201 -7.59 17.17 7.86
C ILE A 201 -9.09 17.25 7.56
N GLY A 202 -9.92 17.30 8.59
CA GLY A 202 -11.39 17.40 8.48
C GLY A 202 -12.10 16.04 8.45
N ASP A 203 -13.43 16.09 8.62
CA ASP A 203 -14.25 14.92 9.02
C ASP A 203 -14.26 13.75 8.02
N TYR A 204 -13.89 13.99 6.77
CA TYR A 204 -13.89 12.99 5.70
C TYR A 204 -12.50 12.41 5.40
N ASN A 205 -11.44 12.96 5.99
CA ASN A 205 -10.06 12.56 5.70
C ASN A 205 -9.60 11.42 6.59
N GLN A 206 -10.19 10.25 6.39
CA GLN A 206 -9.72 8.99 7.00
C GLN A 206 -9.00 8.11 5.98
N CYS A 207 -8.16 7.20 6.47
CA CYS A 207 -7.59 6.14 5.66
C CYS A 207 -8.55 4.94 5.62
N PHE A 208 -8.68 4.34 4.44
CA PHE A 208 -9.57 3.20 4.20
C PHE A 208 -8.80 1.90 4.04
N HIS A 209 -9.50 0.78 4.20
CA HIS A 209 -8.93 -0.53 3.91
C HIS A 209 -8.55 -0.64 2.43
N GLY A 210 -7.32 -1.10 2.19
CA GLY A 210 -6.67 -1.07 0.88
C GLY A 210 -5.57 -0.02 0.75
N MET A 211 -5.64 1.08 1.52
CA MET A 211 -4.68 2.18 1.38
C MET A 211 -3.33 1.87 2.03
N SER A 212 -3.22 0.86 2.89
CA SER A 212 -1.94 0.43 3.45
C SER A 212 -0.87 0.25 2.37
N GLY A 213 0.30 0.84 2.58
CA GLY A 213 1.40 0.92 1.63
C GLY A 213 1.39 2.14 0.72
N SER A 214 0.37 3.00 0.82
CA SER A 214 0.32 4.26 0.07
C SER A 214 1.46 5.20 0.47
N PRO A 215 2.03 5.95 -0.50
CA PRO A 215 2.96 7.03 -0.19
C PRO A 215 2.24 8.19 0.51
N LEU A 216 2.86 8.70 1.57
CA LEU A 216 2.59 10.02 2.12
C LEU A 216 3.47 11.03 1.35
N LEU A 217 2.83 12.00 0.70
CA LEU A 217 3.45 12.95 -0.21
C LEU A 217 3.53 14.33 0.42
N THR A 218 4.68 14.97 0.27
CA THR A 218 4.91 16.38 0.59
C THR A 218 5.49 17.10 -0.63
N LEU A 219 5.46 18.44 -0.62
CA LEU A 219 6.01 19.27 -1.69
C LEU A 219 7.28 19.97 -1.20
N VAL A 220 8.41 19.70 -1.87
CA VAL A 220 9.66 20.41 -1.66
C VAL A 220 10.04 21.10 -2.96
N GLY A 221 10.03 22.44 -2.97
CA GLY A 221 10.33 23.22 -4.18
C GLY A 221 9.42 22.87 -5.37
N ASN A 222 8.13 22.65 -5.13
CA ASN A 222 7.11 22.18 -6.09
C ASN A 222 7.29 20.75 -6.62
N LYS A 223 8.26 19.99 -6.13
CA LYS A 223 8.42 18.57 -6.47
C LYS A 223 7.73 17.70 -5.41
N PRO A 224 6.88 16.73 -5.80
CA PRO A 224 6.35 15.76 -4.86
C PRO A 224 7.45 14.79 -4.43
N LEU A 225 7.64 14.68 -3.13
CA LEU A 225 8.50 13.70 -2.48
C LEU A 225 7.68 12.81 -1.57
N CYS A 226 8.09 11.55 -1.42
CA CYS A 226 7.49 10.61 -0.50
C CYS A 226 8.16 10.73 0.87
N CYS A 227 7.47 11.33 1.84
CA CYS A 227 7.96 11.47 3.20
C CYS A 227 7.64 10.27 4.10
N GLY A 228 6.76 9.36 3.68
CA GLY A 228 6.50 8.12 4.42
C GLY A 228 5.63 7.10 3.71
N VAL A 229 5.48 5.93 4.32
CA VAL A 229 4.64 4.82 3.84
C VAL A 229 3.53 4.54 4.85
N LEU A 230 2.26 4.65 4.43
CA LEU A 230 1.10 4.40 5.28
C LEU A 230 1.08 2.94 5.78
N TYR A 231 0.95 2.72 7.08
CA TYR A 231 0.69 1.39 7.64
C TYR A 231 -0.69 1.24 8.31
N GLY A 232 -1.45 2.33 8.44
CA GLY A 232 -2.83 2.31 8.93
C GLY A 232 -3.01 3.20 10.15
N LYS A 233 -3.57 2.65 11.24
CA LYS A 233 -3.76 3.37 12.51
C LYS A 233 -2.48 3.34 13.34
N HIS A 234 -2.17 4.45 14.00
CA HIS A 234 -1.02 4.50 14.90
C HIS A 234 -1.24 3.53 16.09
N PRO A 235 -0.25 2.70 16.48
CA PRO A 235 -0.43 1.67 17.50
C PRO A 235 -0.79 2.23 18.88
N ASP A 236 -0.18 3.37 19.24
CA ASP A 236 -0.40 4.01 20.54
C ASP A 236 -1.56 5.02 20.55
N TYR A 237 -2.00 5.44 19.36
CA TYR A 237 -3.02 6.49 19.17
C TYR A 237 -3.97 6.09 18.03
N PRO A 238 -4.93 5.18 18.27
CA PRO A 238 -5.73 4.55 17.21
C PRO A 238 -6.59 5.51 16.37
N GLU A 239 -6.86 6.71 16.88
CA GLU A 239 -7.52 7.82 16.19
C GLU A 239 -6.62 8.53 15.16
N ASN A 240 -5.31 8.31 15.25
CA ASN A 240 -4.31 8.91 14.39
C ASN A 240 -3.86 7.94 13.29
N ILE A 241 -3.39 8.53 12.20
CA ILE A 241 -2.82 7.83 11.06
C ILE A 241 -1.35 7.55 11.36
N GLY A 242 -0.95 6.28 11.18
CA GLY A 242 0.41 5.82 11.32
C GLY A 242 1.10 5.66 9.96
N PHE A 243 2.29 6.23 9.81
CA PHE A 243 3.14 6.04 8.65
C PHE A 243 4.59 5.77 9.05
N ILE A 244 5.34 5.06 8.21
CA ILE A 244 6.77 4.85 8.38
C ILE A 244 7.51 6.02 7.72
N PRO A 245 8.31 6.81 8.47
CA PRO A 245 9.11 7.88 7.89
C PRO A 245 10.09 7.38 6.83
N SER A 246 10.15 8.06 5.69
CA SER A 246 11.00 7.67 4.57
C SER A 246 12.50 7.71 4.90
N ASN A 247 12.93 8.68 5.70
CA ASN A 247 14.31 8.79 6.16
C ASN A 247 14.74 7.60 7.04
N ALA A 248 13.83 7.02 7.82
CA ALA A 248 14.10 5.84 8.65
C ALA A 248 14.37 4.56 7.82
N ILE A 249 13.87 4.49 6.58
CA ILE A 249 13.98 3.31 5.73
C ILE A 249 14.98 3.47 4.58
N LEU A 250 15.44 4.70 4.31
CA LEU A 250 16.41 5.00 3.25
C LEU A 250 17.65 4.10 3.31
N PRO A 251 18.39 3.98 4.44
CA PRO A 251 19.59 3.14 4.50
C PRO A 251 19.31 1.67 4.19
N TRP A 252 18.16 1.15 4.63
CA TRP A 252 17.75 -0.22 4.35
C TRP A 252 17.47 -0.42 2.85
N ILE A 253 16.76 0.51 2.21
CA ILE A 253 16.48 0.47 0.76
C ILE A 253 17.78 0.51 -0.05
N HIS A 254 18.70 1.41 0.32
CA HIS A 254 20.01 1.49 -0.32
C HIS A 254 20.77 0.16 -0.28
N ASN A 255 20.71 -0.56 0.84
CA ASN A 255 21.37 -1.85 0.97
C ASN A 255 20.63 -2.96 0.21
N ALA A 256 19.30 -2.92 0.16
CA ALA A 256 18.48 -3.96 -0.49
C ALA A 256 18.46 -3.88 -2.02
N ILE A 257 18.77 -2.71 -2.61
CA ILE A 257 18.77 -2.49 -4.08
C ILE A 257 20.17 -2.67 -4.71
N ARG A 258 21.24 -2.71 -3.89
CA ARG A 258 22.61 -3.01 -4.35
C ARG A 258 22.74 -4.43 -4.89
#